data_AF-A0A0C9Z1J7-F1
#
_entry.id   AF-A0A0C9Z1J7-F1
#
_cell.length_a   1.000
_cell.length_b   1.000
_cell.length_c   1.000
_cell.angle_alpha   90.00
_cell.angle_beta   90.00
_cell.angle_gamma   90.00
#
_symmetry.space_group_name_H-M   'P 1'
#
loop_
_entity.id
_entity.type
_entity.pdbx_description
1 polymer ?
#
loop_
_entity_poly.entity_id
_entity_poly.type
_entity_poly.pdbx_seq_one_letter_code
_entity_poly.pdbx_strand_id
1 'polypeptide(L)'
;MTAIAASCSTNHPHDFKTEFHPCSKCSTLYQSFEDFGQQNPEHIMAPDSEPWHPFASEGNYIFAMITVEAGLSSTQVDTLLMLVHCIGKGTVSITLVNDAGLHTALDRAASQLTPVSCLFQVCF
;
A
#
# COMPACT_ATOMS: atom_id res chain seq x y z
N MET A 1 -28.85 25.98 -53.85
CA MET A 1 -27.40 26.26 -53.76
C MET A 1 -26.94 25.62 -52.46
N THR A 2 -26.49 24.37 -52.53
CA THR A 2 -26.20 23.55 -51.35
C THR A 2 -24.69 23.45 -51.24
N ALA A 3 -24.11 24.10 -50.24
CA ALA A 3 -22.67 24.02 -49.97
C ALA A 3 -22.37 22.70 -49.28
N ILE A 4 -21.65 21.82 -49.98
CA ILE A 4 -21.05 20.62 -49.42
C ILE A 4 -19.83 21.11 -48.64
N ALA A 5 -19.90 21.10 -47.30
CA ALA A 5 -18.73 21.35 -46.47
C ALA A 5 -17.77 20.18 -46.67
N ALA A 6 -16.65 20.43 -47.35
CA ALA A 6 -15.54 19.51 -47.41
C ALA A 6 -15.00 19.34 -45.98
N SER A 7 -15.18 18.15 -45.42
CA SER A 7 -14.50 17.73 -44.21
C SER A 7 -13.00 17.64 -44.51
N CYS A 8 -12.27 18.70 -44.16
CA CYS A 8 -10.82 18.71 -44.20
C CYS A 8 -10.30 17.64 -43.24
N SER A 9 -9.71 16.58 -43.79
CA SER A 9 -8.88 15.64 -43.04
C SER A 9 -7.68 16.40 -42.49
N THR A 10 -7.72 16.78 -41.22
CA THR A 10 -6.58 17.35 -40.50
C THR A 10 -5.54 16.26 -40.31
N ASN A 11 -4.57 16.17 -41.24
CA ASN A 11 -3.33 15.43 -41.06
C ASN A 11 -2.53 16.12 -39.96
N HIS A 12 -2.87 15.85 -38.70
CA HIS A 12 -2.06 16.32 -37.58
C HIS A 12 -0.88 15.36 -37.43
N PRO A 13 0.38 15.81 -37.53
CA PRO A 13 1.52 14.94 -37.31
C PRO A 13 1.47 14.36 -35.90
N HIS A 14 1.65 13.04 -35.79
CA HIS A 14 1.80 12.40 -34.50
C HIS A 14 3.20 12.74 -33.94
N ASP A 15 3.26 13.73 -33.05
CA ASP A 15 4.49 14.24 -32.44
C ASP A 15 5.09 13.28 -31.41
N PHE A 16 4.25 12.45 -30.78
CA PHE A 16 4.64 11.54 -29.71
C PHE A 16 4.29 10.10 -30.05
N LYS A 17 5.23 9.20 -29.77
CA LYS A 17 5.04 7.75 -29.80
C LYS A 17 5.19 7.19 -28.39
N THR A 18 4.15 6.57 -27.86
CA THR A 18 4.16 5.86 -26.58
C THR A 18 4.20 4.36 -26.85
N GLU A 19 5.32 3.73 -26.46
CA GLU A 19 5.47 2.28 -26.50
C GLU A 19 5.23 1.71 -25.10
N PHE A 20 4.48 0.62 -25.03
CA PHE A 20 4.15 -0.05 -23.77
C PHE A 20 5.01 -1.30 -23.56
N HIS A 21 5.10 -1.74 -22.31
CA HIS A 21 5.79 -2.99 -21.98
C HIS A 21 5.15 -4.18 -22.72
N PRO A 22 5.91 -5.14 -23.30
CA PRO A 22 5.36 -6.25 -24.09
C PRO A 22 4.27 -7.06 -23.38
N CYS A 23 4.35 -7.18 -22.05
CA CYS A 23 3.36 -7.91 -21.26
C CYS A 23 2.03 -7.17 -21.04
N SER A 24 1.95 -5.87 -21.34
CA SER A 24 0.74 -5.04 -21.11
C SER A 24 -0.39 -5.32 -22.11
N LYS A 25 -0.06 -5.93 -23.27
CA LYS A 25 -0.98 -6.09 -24.43
C LYS A 25 -1.54 -4.78 -24.98
N CYS A 26 -1.05 -3.63 -24.53
CA CYS A 26 -1.41 -2.33 -25.07
C CYS A 26 -0.70 -2.11 -26.42
N SER A 27 -1.45 -1.60 -27.40
CA SER A 27 -0.86 -1.22 -28.69
C SER A 27 -0.12 0.10 -28.58
N THR A 28 0.95 0.25 -29.36
CA THR A 28 1.68 1.51 -29.48
C THR A 28 0.72 2.64 -29.83
N LEU A 29 0.85 3.75 -29.11
CA LEU A 29 -0.06 4.87 -29.19
C LEU A 29 0.66 6.09 -29.77
N TYR A 30 0.02 6.77 -30.70
CA TYR A 30 0.56 7.92 -31.43
C TYR A 30 -0.32 9.14 -31.13
N GLN A 31 0.28 10.20 -30.59
CA GLN A 31 -0.43 11.41 -30.13
C GLN A 31 0.20 12.65 -30.74
N SER A 32 -0.61 13.70 -30.93
CA SER A 32 -0.11 15.05 -31.16
C SER A 32 0.34 15.69 -29.85
N PHE A 33 0.96 16.86 -29.93
CA PHE A 33 1.28 17.67 -28.77
C PHE A 33 0.07 18.07 -27.92
N GLU A 34 -1.06 18.42 -28.55
CA GLU A 34 -2.27 18.86 -27.83
C GLU A 34 -2.95 17.73 -27.06
N ASP A 35 -2.86 16.50 -27.57
CA ASP A 35 -3.46 15.31 -26.97
C ASP A 35 -2.53 14.68 -25.91
N PHE A 36 -1.22 14.89 -26.03
CA PHE A 36 -0.23 14.29 -25.13
C PHE A 36 -0.39 14.80 -23.70
N GLY A 37 -0.68 13.87 -22.78
CA GLY A 37 -0.90 14.17 -21.36
C GLY A 37 -2.36 14.48 -21.00
N GLN A 38 -3.26 14.57 -21.98
CA GLN A 38 -4.68 14.47 -21.71
C GLN A 38 -5.00 13.01 -21.39
N GLN A 39 -5.57 12.75 -20.21
CA GLN A 39 -6.00 11.40 -19.88
C GLN A 39 -7.16 11.04 -20.81
N ASN A 40 -6.88 10.26 -21.86
CA ASN A 40 -7.91 9.71 -22.71
C ASN A 40 -8.84 8.85 -21.83
N PRO A 41 -10.15 9.16 -21.73
CA PRO A 41 -11.10 8.35 -20.97
C PRO A 41 -11.14 6.89 -21.42
N GLU A 42 -10.82 6.62 -22.69
CA GLU A 42 -10.71 5.24 -23.22
C GLU A 42 -9.51 4.47 -22.67
N HIS A 43 -8.53 5.16 -22.08
CA HIS A 43 -7.33 4.59 -21.45
C HIS A 43 -7.37 4.74 -19.92
N ILE A 44 -8.55 4.87 -19.33
CA ILE A 44 -8.74 4.52 -17.92
C ILE A 44 -8.67 3.00 -17.88
N MET A 45 -7.48 2.46 -17.61
CA MET A 45 -7.35 1.03 -17.33
C MET A 45 -8.32 0.69 -16.19
N ALA A 46 -9.06 -0.40 -16.36
CA ALA A 46 -9.87 -0.91 -15.27
C ALA A 46 -8.98 -1.04 -14.02
N PRO A 47 -9.45 -0.62 -12.83
CA PRO A 47 -8.69 -0.82 -11.60
C PRO A 47 -8.20 -2.26 -11.53
N ASP A 48 -6.91 -2.43 -11.26
CA ASP A 48 -6.34 -3.76 -11.07
C ASP A 48 -7.11 -4.46 -9.96
N SER A 49 -7.70 -5.61 -10.28
CA SER A 49 -8.47 -6.39 -9.31
C SER A 49 -7.60 -7.00 -8.23
N GLU A 50 -6.30 -7.18 -8.50
CA GLU A 50 -5.36 -7.86 -7.60
C GLU A 50 -4.01 -7.13 -7.50
N PRO A 51 -3.99 -5.89 -6.97
CA PRO A 51 -2.78 -5.05 -6.92
C PRO A 51 -1.66 -5.64 -6.03
N TRP A 52 -1.96 -6.69 -5.27
CA TRP A 52 -1.00 -7.40 -4.41
C TRP A 52 -0.13 -8.41 -5.16
N HIS A 53 -0.27 -8.61 -6.47
CA HIS A 53 0.67 -9.44 -7.22
C HIS A 53 2.12 -8.87 -7.11
N PRO A 54 3.15 -9.73 -6.97
CA PRO A 54 3.17 -11.18 -7.15
C PRO A 54 2.89 -12.00 -5.87
N PHE A 55 2.39 -11.40 -4.79
CA PHE A 55 2.08 -12.14 -3.57
C PHE A 55 0.87 -13.06 -3.79
N ALA A 56 0.91 -14.26 -3.21
CA ALA A 56 -0.16 -15.24 -3.32
C ALA A 56 -1.48 -14.81 -2.65
N SER A 57 -1.45 -13.77 -1.80
CA SER A 57 -2.62 -13.19 -1.17
C SER A 57 -2.35 -11.73 -0.78
N GLU A 58 -3.42 -10.95 -0.69
CA GLU A 58 -3.38 -9.58 -0.16
C GLU A 58 -2.82 -9.54 1.27
N GLY A 59 -3.18 -10.53 2.11
CA GLY A 59 -2.66 -10.65 3.47
C GLY A 59 -1.13 -10.79 3.52
N ASN A 60 -0.54 -11.57 2.61
CA ASN A 60 0.92 -11.70 2.51
C ASN A 60 1.58 -10.39 2.07
N TYR A 61 0.95 -9.65 1.16
CA TYR A 61 1.41 -8.33 0.73
C TYR A 61 1.39 -7.32 1.88
N ILE A 62 0.27 -7.21 2.59
CA ILE A 62 0.13 -6.29 3.74
C ILE A 62 1.14 -6.65 4.83
N PHE A 63 1.29 -7.94 5.15
CA PHE A 63 2.26 -8.40 6.14
C PHE A 63 3.69 -8.03 5.76
N ALA A 64 4.07 -8.24 4.49
CA ALA A 64 5.39 -7.88 3.97
C ALA A 64 5.62 -6.37 4.00
N MET A 65 4.61 -5.57 3.63
CA MET A 65 4.66 -4.11 3.68
C MET A 65 4.96 -3.60 5.09
N ILE A 66 4.18 -4.04 6.08
CA ILE A 66 4.37 -3.64 7.49
C ILE A 66 5.75 -4.08 8.00
N THR A 67 6.18 -5.29 7.63
CA THR A 67 7.49 -5.83 8.02
C THR A 67 8.64 -4.95 7.52
N VAL A 68 8.59 -4.52 6.26
CA VAL A 68 9.60 -3.66 5.66
C VAL A 68 9.53 -2.25 6.23
N GLU A 69 8.33 -1.67 6.33
CA GLU A 69 8.12 -0.32 6.85
C GLU A 69 8.59 -0.17 8.30
N ALA A 70 8.29 -1.16 9.15
CA ALA A 70 8.73 -1.18 10.54
C ALA A 70 10.18 -1.65 10.72
N GLY A 71 10.86 -2.09 9.66
CA GLY A 71 12.25 -2.57 9.71
C GLY A 71 12.44 -3.78 10.62
N LEU A 72 11.47 -4.71 10.65
CA LEU A 72 11.53 -5.87 11.53
C LEU A 72 12.68 -6.82 11.14
N SER A 73 13.36 -7.34 12.15
CA SER A 73 14.35 -8.42 11.99
C SER A 73 13.68 -9.76 11.66
N SER A 74 14.45 -10.71 11.11
CA SER A 74 13.95 -12.06 10.82
C SER A 74 13.34 -12.75 12.04
N THR A 75 13.97 -12.61 13.22
CA THR A 75 13.43 -13.17 14.47
C THR A 75 12.09 -12.57 14.86
N GLN A 76 11.90 -11.26 14.68
CA GLN A 76 10.63 -10.59 14.93
C GLN A 76 9.55 -11.05 13.96
N VAL A 77 9.91 -11.22 12.67
CA VAL A 77 9.02 -11.75 11.64
C VAL A 77 8.54 -13.16 11.99
N ASP A 78 9.45 -14.07 12.33
CA ASP A 78 9.10 -15.45 12.71
C ASP A 78 8.20 -15.50 13.95
N THR A 79 8.50 -14.66 14.93
CA THR A 79 7.71 -14.55 16.16
C THR A 79 6.29 -14.05 15.87
N LEU A 80 6.16 -13.06 14.98
CA LEU A 80 4.86 -12.51 14.60
C LEU A 80 4.04 -13.52 13.78
N LEU A 81 4.66 -14.24 12.84
CA LEU A 81 4.01 -15.32 12.10
C LEU A 81 3.50 -16.43 13.01
N MET A 82 4.31 -16.83 14.00
CA MET A 82 3.90 -17.80 15.01
C MET A 82 2.67 -17.30 15.80
N LEU A 83 2.68 -16.03 16.22
CA LEU A 83 1.56 -15.42 16.93
C LEU A 83 0.28 -15.41 16.09
N VAL A 84 0.34 -14.98 14.82
CA VAL A 84 -0.78 -14.99 13.88
C VAL A 84 -1.33 -16.41 13.69
N HIS A 85 -0.45 -17.40 13.55
CA HIS A 85 -0.85 -18.79 13.44
C HIS A 85 -1.53 -19.33 14.72
N CYS A 86 -1.03 -18.96 15.91
CA CYS A 86 -1.68 -19.30 17.18
C CYS A 86 -3.06 -18.66 17.33
N ILE A 87 -3.22 -17.40 16.89
CA ILE A 87 -4.52 -16.72 16.85
C ILE A 87 -5.47 -17.43 15.89
N GLY A 88 -5.01 -17.79 14.69
CA GLY A 88 -5.80 -18.55 13.71
C GLY A 88 -6.22 -19.94 14.21
N LYS A 89 -5.44 -20.55 15.10
CA LYS A 89 -5.79 -21.79 15.82
C LYS A 89 -6.69 -21.58 17.04
N GLY A 90 -6.90 -20.33 17.47
CA GLY A 90 -7.67 -20.01 18.67
C GLY A 90 -6.96 -20.32 19.98
N THR A 91 -5.64 -20.56 19.98
CA THR A 91 -4.87 -20.86 21.20
C THR A 91 -4.44 -19.61 21.96
N VAL A 92 -4.39 -18.46 21.28
CA VAL A 92 -4.04 -17.16 21.85
C VAL A 92 -5.04 -16.12 21.33
N SER A 93 -5.36 -15.14 22.17
CA SER A 93 -6.17 -13.97 21.80
C SER A 93 -5.44 -12.69 22.14
N ILE A 94 -5.37 -11.75 21.19
CA ILE A 94 -4.91 -10.38 21.46
C ILE A 94 -6.14 -9.52 21.75
N THR A 95 -6.16 -8.87 22.91
CA THR A 95 -7.27 -7.99 23.33
C THR A 95 -6.99 -6.50 23.04
N LEU A 96 -5.81 -6.17 22.51
CA LEU A 96 -5.44 -4.82 22.10
C LEU A 96 -6.14 -4.46 20.79
N VAL A 97 -6.81 -3.32 20.76
CA VAL A 97 -7.67 -2.92 19.62
C VAL A 97 -7.03 -1.81 18.78
N ASN A 98 -6.16 -0.99 19.36
CA ASN A 98 -5.50 0.13 18.68
C ASN A 98 -4.22 0.55 19.43
N ASP A 99 -3.51 1.52 18.84
CA ASP A 99 -2.27 2.09 19.37
C ASP A 99 -2.44 2.72 20.77
N ALA A 100 -3.49 3.51 20.99
CA ALA A 100 -3.77 4.09 22.31
C ALA A 100 -3.97 3.03 23.40
N GLY A 101 -4.64 1.91 23.06
CA GLY A 101 -4.82 0.77 23.95
C GLY A 101 -3.51 0.04 24.23
N LEU A 102 -2.61 -0.08 23.24
CA LEU A 102 -1.26 -0.61 23.42
C LEU A 102 -0.45 0.29 24.38
N HIS A 103 -0.39 1.60 24.13
CA HIS A 103 0.31 2.54 24.99
C HIS A 103 -0.22 2.51 26.43
N THR A 104 -1.54 2.50 26.60
CA THR A 104 -2.17 2.38 27.94
C THR A 104 -1.77 1.08 28.65
N ALA A 105 -1.73 -0.04 27.91
CA ALA A 105 -1.30 -1.32 28.47
C ALA A 105 0.17 -1.30 28.89
N LEU A 106 1.03 -0.66 28.08
CA LEU A 106 2.45 -0.47 28.38
C LEU A 106 2.66 0.43 29.61
N ASP A 107 1.98 1.57 29.69
CA ASP A 107 2.06 2.48 30.85
C ASP A 107 1.65 1.78 32.14
N ARG A 108 0.55 1.01 32.09
CA ARG A 108 0.11 0.19 33.21
C ARG A 108 1.17 -0.84 33.60
N ALA A 109 1.77 -1.53 32.64
CA ALA A 109 2.83 -2.50 32.91
C ALA A 109 4.06 -1.83 33.53
N ALA A 110 4.48 -0.67 33.00
CA ALA A 110 5.58 0.11 33.55
C ALA A 110 5.30 0.54 34.99
N SER A 111 4.09 1.02 35.30
CA SER A 111 3.71 1.42 36.67
C SER A 111 3.76 0.28 37.69
N GLN A 112 3.55 -0.96 37.25
CA GLN A 112 3.63 -2.14 38.12
C GLN A 112 5.05 -2.68 38.27
N LEU A 113 5.89 -2.49 37.25
CA LEU A 113 7.25 -3.03 37.19
C LEU A 113 8.31 -2.07 37.69
N THR A 114 7.97 -0.79 37.91
CA THR A 114 8.88 0.19 38.50
C THR A 114 8.51 0.39 39.98
N PRO A 115 9.27 -0.14 40.95
CA PRO A 115 9.02 0.17 42.35
C PRO A 115 9.26 1.66 42.57
N VAL A 116 8.21 2.42 42.91
CA VAL A 116 8.31 3.78 43.43
C VAL A 116 8.80 3.74 44.89
N SER A 117 9.95 3.13 45.12
CA SER A 117 10.55 3.01 46.44
C SER A 117 12.05 3.27 46.33
N CYS A 118 12.39 4.52 45.98
CA CYS A 118 13.67 5.15 46.28
C CYS A 118 13.57 6.63 45.84
N LEU A 119 12.92 7.49 46.62
CA LEU A 119 13.23 8.95 46.63
C LEU A 119 12.61 9.74 47.80
N PHE A 120 11.94 9.09 48.76
CA PHE A 120 11.55 9.75 50.01
C PHE A 120 11.88 8.87 51.22
N GLN A 121 13.17 8.67 51.48
CA GLN A 121 13.58 8.44 52.87
C GLN A 121 14.99 8.99 53.11
N VAL A 122 15.05 9.96 54.05
CA VAL A 122 16.22 10.50 54.78
C VAL A 122 17.09 11.46 53.94
N CYS A 123 17.31 12.72 54.31
CA CYS A 123 17.68 13.21 55.64
C CYS A 123 16.82 14.37 56.18
N PHE A 124 16.46 14.22 57.47
CA PHE A 124 16.20 15.33 58.40
C PHE A 124 17.44 16.18 58.60
#